data_AF-A0A6H0CUM8-F1
#
_entry.id   AF-A0A6H0CUM8-F1
#
_cell.length_a   1.000
_cell.length_b   1.000
_cell.length_c   1.000
_cell.angle_alpha   90.00
_cell.angle_beta   90.00
_cell.angle_gamma   90.00
#
_symmetry.space_group_name_H-M   'P 1'
#
loop_
_entity.id
_entity.type
_entity.pdbx_description
1 polymer ?
#
loop_
_entity_poly.entity_id
_entity_poly.type
_entity_poly.pdbx_seq_one_letter_code
_entity_poly.pdbx_strand_id
1 'polypeptide(L)'
;MATGQDTQAKSGGAGRTRGRPRSFDRATALEKALLAFWQHGYEATSVSDLTRVMGIGAPSLYAAFGDKRSLFDEVVRVYSGTHGAFGARALEEEPTAREGIARMLREAAAEYTDRSHPQGCMIIHAAINCTNPEVEALLRDRRNANIAAIESRIRADIEAGLLPAGTDAAALARHTGAVIQGMSQQARDGARREELEALAEIAMAIWPHD
;
A
#
# COMPACT_ATOMS: atom_id res chain seq x y z
N MET A 1 -2.90 -80.02 -11.69
CA MET A 1 -3.62 -79.40 -10.55
C MET A 1 -2.92 -78.09 -10.20
N ALA A 2 -3.72 -77.04 -10.02
CA ALA A 2 -3.38 -75.73 -9.43
C ALA A 2 -2.28 -74.89 -10.11
N THR A 3 -2.71 -73.91 -10.90
CA THR A 3 -2.02 -72.61 -11.00
C THR A 3 -3.06 -71.54 -10.66
N GLY A 4 -2.89 -70.92 -9.51
CA GLY A 4 -3.59 -69.72 -9.10
C GLY A 4 -2.58 -68.82 -8.41
N GLN A 5 -2.48 -67.58 -8.87
CA GLN A 5 -2.21 -66.44 -8.01
C GLN A 5 -2.55 -65.15 -8.77
N ASP A 6 -3.58 -64.50 -8.24
CA ASP A 6 -4.06 -63.18 -8.60
C ASP A 6 -2.96 -62.12 -8.45
N THR A 7 -2.84 -61.26 -9.47
CA THR A 7 -2.18 -59.96 -9.32
C THR A 7 -3.19 -58.88 -9.71
N GLN A 8 -3.94 -58.37 -8.73
CA GLN A 8 -4.80 -57.21 -8.91
C GLN A 8 -3.99 -55.93 -8.71
N ALA A 9 -3.89 -55.15 -9.78
CA ALA A 9 -3.38 -53.79 -9.79
C ALA A 9 -4.26 -52.86 -8.94
N LYS A 10 -3.65 -52.13 -8.01
CA LYS A 10 -4.30 -51.02 -7.30
C LYS A 10 -4.24 -49.76 -8.15
N SER A 11 -5.40 -49.32 -8.64
CA SER A 11 -5.61 -48.04 -9.28
C SER A 11 -5.82 -46.90 -8.27
N GLY A 12 -5.03 -45.85 -8.44
CA GLY A 12 -5.30 -44.42 -8.28
C GLY A 12 -6.42 -43.89 -7.37
N GLY A 13 -6.05 -42.91 -6.54
CA GLY A 13 -6.99 -42.04 -5.84
C GLY A 13 -6.33 -40.82 -5.19
N ALA A 14 -5.60 -40.00 -5.95
CA ALA A 14 -5.16 -38.69 -5.49
C ALA A 14 -6.38 -37.76 -5.38
N GLY A 15 -6.60 -37.19 -4.19
CA GLY A 15 -7.73 -36.32 -3.89
C GLY A 15 -7.79 -35.11 -4.82
N ARG A 16 -8.85 -35.04 -5.63
CA ARG A 16 -9.24 -33.84 -6.37
C ARG A 16 -9.99 -32.91 -5.43
N THR A 17 -9.39 -31.77 -5.10
CA THR A 17 -10.10 -30.62 -4.52
C THR A 17 -11.24 -30.25 -5.48
N ARG A 18 -12.49 -30.54 -5.09
CA ARG A 18 -13.71 -30.22 -5.84
C ARG A 18 -14.01 -28.73 -5.70
N GLY A 19 -13.49 -27.93 -6.63
CA GLY A 19 -13.95 -26.58 -6.90
C GLY A 19 -13.93 -26.36 -8.41
N ARG A 20 -15.04 -25.87 -8.98
CA ARG A 20 -15.06 -25.39 -10.38
C ARG A 20 -13.92 -24.37 -10.54
N PRO A 21 -13.11 -24.42 -11.63
CA PRO A 21 -12.07 -23.43 -11.86
C PRO A 21 -12.67 -22.03 -11.69
N ARG A 22 -11.99 -21.14 -10.96
CA ARG A 22 -12.40 -19.73 -10.83
C ARG A 22 -12.63 -19.19 -12.24
N SER A 23 -13.85 -18.74 -12.52
CA SER A 23 -14.22 -18.23 -13.83
C SER A 23 -13.69 -16.82 -14.10
N PHE A 24 -12.92 -16.26 -13.17
CA PHE A 24 -12.40 -14.89 -13.23
C PHE A 24 -10.92 -14.86 -12.83
N ASP A 25 -10.18 -13.91 -13.40
CA ASP A 25 -8.82 -13.64 -12.96
C ASP A 25 -8.83 -12.86 -11.63
N ARG A 26 -8.24 -13.47 -10.60
CA ARG A 26 -8.22 -12.92 -9.25
C ARG A 26 -7.37 -11.66 -9.16
N ALA A 27 -6.26 -11.60 -9.89
CA ALA A 27 -5.36 -10.45 -9.86
C ALA A 27 -6.07 -9.21 -10.44
N THR A 28 -6.68 -9.35 -11.62
CA THR A 28 -7.50 -8.30 -12.24
C THR A 28 -8.66 -7.86 -11.33
N ALA A 29 -9.34 -8.81 -10.67
CA ALA A 29 -10.41 -8.48 -9.75
C ALA A 29 -9.92 -7.71 -8.51
N LEU A 30 -8.76 -8.09 -7.96
CA LEU A 30 -8.16 -7.42 -6.81
C LEU A 30 -7.72 -6.00 -7.15
N GLU A 31 -7.13 -5.79 -8.33
CA GLU A 31 -6.75 -4.47 -8.84
C GLU A 31 -7.97 -3.53 -8.95
N LYS A 32 -9.08 -4.03 -9.49
CA LYS A 32 -10.34 -3.28 -9.56
C LYS A 32 -10.89 -2.91 -8.18
N ALA A 33 -10.76 -3.82 -7.21
CA ALA A 33 -11.15 -3.53 -5.83
C ALA A 33 -10.22 -2.46 -5.20
N LEU A 34 -8.91 -2.52 -5.49
CA LEU A 34 -7.94 -1.52 -5.06
C LEU A 34 -8.33 -0.14 -5.55
N LEU A 35 -8.58 0.04 -6.85
CA LEU A 35 -8.97 1.33 -7.43
C LEU A 35 -10.28 1.84 -6.83
N ALA A 36 -11.26 0.98 -6.58
CA ALA A 36 -12.53 1.36 -5.95
C ALA A 36 -12.32 1.86 -4.50
N PHE A 37 -11.56 1.11 -3.69
CA PHE A 37 -11.25 1.53 -2.32
C PHE A 37 -10.37 2.78 -2.26
N TRP A 38 -9.46 2.95 -3.22
CA TRP A 38 -8.63 4.14 -3.30
C TRP A 38 -9.46 5.38 -3.64
N GLN A 39 -10.37 5.27 -4.60
CA GLN A 39 -11.23 6.37 -4.99
C GLN A 39 -12.24 6.75 -3.89
N HIS A 40 -12.91 5.77 -3.29
CA HIS A 40 -14.09 6.01 -2.45
C HIS A 40 -13.86 5.76 -0.95
N GLY A 41 -12.78 5.08 -0.59
CA GLY A 41 -12.52 4.64 0.78
C GLY A 41 -13.29 3.38 1.16
N TYR A 42 -12.96 2.84 2.33
CA TYR A 42 -13.53 1.59 2.82
C TYR A 42 -15.04 1.69 3.04
N GLU A 43 -15.50 2.67 3.83
CA GLU A 43 -16.89 2.76 4.26
C GLU A 43 -17.85 2.93 3.08
N ALA A 44 -17.55 3.87 2.17
CA ALA A 44 -18.40 4.21 1.03
C ALA A 44 -18.40 3.16 -0.10
N THR A 45 -17.51 2.17 -0.06
CA THR A 45 -17.45 1.11 -1.09
C THR A 45 -18.26 -0.11 -0.65
N SER A 46 -19.46 -0.34 -1.18
CA SER A 46 -20.28 -1.48 -0.77
C SER A 46 -19.82 -2.81 -1.43
N VAL A 47 -20.27 -3.95 -0.91
CA VAL A 47 -20.07 -5.27 -1.57
C VAL A 47 -20.74 -5.31 -2.94
N SER A 48 -21.85 -4.58 -3.11
CA SER A 48 -22.53 -4.45 -4.40
C SER A 48 -21.65 -3.68 -5.40
N ASP A 49 -21.00 -2.61 -4.96
CA ASP A 49 -20.06 -1.85 -5.80
C ASP A 49 -18.87 -2.71 -6.19
N LEU A 50 -18.29 -3.44 -5.23
CA LEU A 50 -17.17 -4.34 -5.47
C LEU A 50 -17.51 -5.41 -6.49
N THR A 51 -18.62 -6.14 -6.31
CA THR A 51 -19.05 -7.18 -7.25
C THR A 51 -19.27 -6.62 -8.66
N ARG A 52 -19.88 -5.44 -8.76
CA ARG A 52 -20.08 -4.72 -10.03
C ARG A 52 -18.77 -4.35 -10.72
N VAL A 53 -17.82 -3.70 -10.03
CA VAL A 53 -16.56 -3.26 -10.66
C VAL A 53 -15.65 -4.45 -10.99
N MET A 54 -15.60 -5.44 -10.10
CA MET A 54 -14.81 -6.66 -10.28
C MET A 54 -15.36 -7.56 -11.40
N GLY A 55 -16.65 -7.44 -11.72
CA GLY A 55 -17.32 -8.27 -12.73
C GLY A 55 -17.57 -9.70 -12.25
N ILE A 56 -17.80 -9.87 -10.94
CA ILE A 56 -18.03 -11.18 -10.31
C ILE A 56 -19.30 -11.16 -9.45
N GLY A 57 -19.91 -12.32 -9.22
CA GLY A 57 -21.03 -12.43 -8.27
C GLY A 57 -20.56 -12.41 -6.82
N ALA A 58 -21.45 -12.01 -5.89
CA ALA A 58 -21.16 -12.01 -4.46
C ALA A 58 -20.62 -13.36 -3.92
N PRO A 59 -21.17 -14.53 -4.31
CA PRO A 59 -20.60 -15.81 -3.88
C PRO A 59 -19.14 -16.01 -4.31
N SER A 60 -18.76 -15.53 -5.50
CA SER A 60 -17.39 -15.61 -6.01
C SER A 60 -16.45 -14.67 -5.27
N LEU A 61 -16.92 -13.47 -4.89
CA LEU A 61 -16.18 -12.55 -4.03
C LEU A 61 -15.90 -13.21 -2.68
N TYR A 62 -16.95 -13.72 -2.02
CA TYR A 62 -16.81 -14.32 -0.69
C TYR A 62 -15.90 -15.55 -0.70
N ALA A 63 -16.09 -16.44 -1.68
CA ALA A 63 -15.26 -17.62 -1.84
C ALA A 63 -13.78 -17.30 -2.14
N ALA A 64 -13.48 -16.11 -2.68
CA ALA A 64 -12.14 -15.78 -3.13
C ALA A 64 -11.35 -14.86 -2.20
N PHE A 65 -12.04 -14.03 -1.43
CA PHE A 65 -11.44 -12.96 -0.64
C PHE A 65 -11.92 -12.97 0.81
N GLY A 66 -12.81 -13.89 1.22
CA GLY A 66 -13.39 -13.86 2.54
C GLY A 66 -14.51 -12.82 2.57
N ASP A 67 -14.42 -11.81 3.40
CA ASP A 67 -15.39 -10.71 3.45
C ASP A 67 -14.81 -9.41 2.86
N LYS A 68 -15.59 -8.32 2.90
CA LYS A 68 -15.13 -6.98 2.49
C LYS A 68 -13.86 -6.55 3.25
N ARG A 69 -13.76 -6.93 4.53
CA ARG A 69 -12.63 -6.57 5.38
C ARG A 69 -11.35 -7.28 4.96
N SER A 70 -11.44 -8.59 4.78
CA SER A 70 -10.34 -9.45 4.33
C SER A 70 -9.85 -9.04 2.93
N LEU A 71 -10.77 -8.69 2.03
CA LEU A 71 -10.45 -8.10 0.74
C LEU A 71 -9.70 -6.76 0.90
N PHE A 72 -10.17 -5.89 1.79
CA PHE A 72 -9.53 -4.60 2.05
C PHE A 72 -8.11 -4.75 2.61
N ASP A 73 -7.88 -5.68 3.54
CA ASP A 73 -6.54 -5.97 4.07
C ASP A 73 -5.57 -6.43 2.98
N GLU A 74 -6.07 -7.22 2.03
CA GLU A 74 -5.29 -7.65 0.88
C GLU A 74 -5.02 -6.51 -0.10
N VAL A 75 -6.00 -5.65 -0.36
CA VAL A 75 -5.84 -4.44 -1.17
C VAL A 75 -4.79 -3.52 -0.56
N VAL A 76 -4.82 -3.30 0.76
CA VAL A 76 -3.82 -2.51 1.48
C VAL A 76 -2.42 -3.10 1.29
N ARG A 77 -2.28 -4.43 1.39
CA ARG A 77 -0.99 -5.10 1.16
C ARG A 77 -0.50 -4.93 -0.27
N VAL A 78 -1.36 -5.09 -1.27
CA VAL A 78 -0.98 -4.91 -2.68
C VAL A 78 -0.57 -3.47 -2.93
N TYR A 79 -1.39 -2.50 -2.51
CA TYR A 79 -1.07 -1.08 -2.63
C TYR A 79 0.29 -0.75 -2.03
N SER A 80 0.58 -1.23 -0.80
CA SER A 80 1.88 -1.00 -0.15
C SER A 80 3.06 -1.63 -0.88
N GLY A 81 2.85 -2.68 -1.67
CA GLY A 81 3.88 -3.32 -2.49
C GLY A 81 4.00 -2.78 -3.91
N THR A 82 3.08 -1.91 -4.35
CA THR A 82 3.05 -1.31 -5.69
C THR A 82 3.11 0.22 -5.59
N HIS A 83 1.96 0.90 -5.73
CA HIS A 83 1.81 2.36 -5.74
C HIS A 83 2.34 3.03 -4.47
N GLY A 84 2.23 2.37 -3.32
CA GLY A 84 2.70 2.88 -2.03
C GLY A 84 4.17 2.55 -1.73
N ALA A 85 4.87 1.81 -2.59
CA ALA A 85 6.20 1.30 -2.28
C ALA A 85 7.32 2.33 -2.47
N PHE A 86 7.08 3.40 -3.24
CA PHE A 86 8.11 4.37 -3.63
C PHE A 86 8.93 4.91 -2.45
N GLY A 87 8.27 5.23 -1.33
CA GLY A 87 8.94 5.80 -0.17
C GLY A 87 9.84 4.79 0.54
N ALA A 88 9.39 3.55 0.70
CA ALA A 88 10.20 2.49 1.30
C ALA A 88 11.43 2.19 0.43
N ARG A 89 11.24 2.07 -0.90
CA ARG A 89 12.35 1.87 -1.85
C ARG A 89 13.36 3.01 -1.80
N ALA A 90 12.90 4.27 -1.79
CA ALA A 90 13.80 5.42 -1.74
C ALA A 90 14.63 5.44 -0.45
N LEU A 91 14.07 5.09 0.70
CA LEU A 91 14.83 5.01 1.96
C LEU A 91 15.84 3.85 1.97
N GLU A 92 15.53 2.75 1.29
CA GLU A 92 16.39 1.56 1.21
C GLU A 92 17.54 1.73 0.22
N GLU A 93 17.26 2.33 -0.94
CA GLU A 93 18.21 2.41 -2.06
C GLU A 93 19.19 3.59 -1.94
N GLU A 94 18.80 4.68 -1.28
CA GLU A 94 19.65 5.89 -1.20
C GLU A 94 20.67 5.81 -0.04
N PRO A 95 21.90 6.34 -0.25
CA PRO A 95 23.00 6.17 0.69
C PRO A 95 22.84 7.00 1.98
N THR A 96 22.05 8.07 1.95
CA THR A 96 21.71 8.87 3.14
C THR A 96 20.20 9.02 3.33
N ALA A 97 19.78 9.29 4.56
CA ALA A 97 18.41 9.66 4.92
C ALA A 97 17.96 10.90 4.15
N ARG A 98 18.84 11.90 3.98
CA ARG A 98 18.55 13.13 3.24
C ARG A 98 18.20 12.83 1.79
N GLU A 99 19.02 12.03 1.09
CA GLU A 99 18.78 11.65 -0.30
C GLU A 99 17.53 10.77 -0.44
N GLY A 100 17.36 9.79 0.46
CA GLY A 100 16.18 8.92 0.49
C GLY A 100 14.88 9.70 0.67
N ILE A 101 14.86 10.69 1.57
CA ILE A 101 13.68 11.51 1.82
C ILE A 101 13.44 12.50 0.68
N ALA A 102 14.50 13.10 0.12
CA ALA A 102 14.37 13.97 -1.05
C ALA A 102 13.78 13.20 -2.25
N ARG A 103 14.27 11.99 -2.52
CA ARG A 103 13.73 11.12 -3.57
C ARG A 103 12.31 10.68 -3.27
N MET A 104 12.01 10.29 -2.03
CA MET A 104 10.65 9.96 -1.60
C MET A 104 9.67 11.10 -1.89
N LEU A 105 10.00 12.34 -1.53
CA LEU A 105 9.13 13.49 -1.74
C LEU A 105 8.93 13.78 -3.24
N ARG A 106 9.98 13.68 -4.06
CA ARG A 106 9.85 13.84 -5.52
C ARG A 106 9.01 12.73 -6.16
N GLU A 107 9.22 11.47 -5.76
CA GLU A 107 8.40 10.35 -6.23
C GLU A 107 6.94 10.50 -5.76
N ALA A 108 6.70 11.02 -4.55
CA ALA A 108 5.35 11.32 -4.08
C ALA A 108 4.64 12.36 -4.97
N ALA A 109 5.35 13.41 -5.40
CA ALA A 109 4.78 14.41 -6.30
C ALA A 109 4.35 13.79 -7.64
N ALA A 110 5.16 12.88 -8.19
CA ALA A 110 4.85 12.17 -9.43
C ALA A 110 3.69 11.18 -9.26
N GLU A 111 3.79 10.27 -8.27
CA GLU A 111 2.80 9.22 -8.04
C GLU A 111 1.44 9.82 -7.67
N TYR A 112 1.38 10.78 -6.73
CA TYR A 112 0.11 11.31 -6.27
C TYR A 112 -0.66 12.09 -7.33
N THR A 113 0.01 12.59 -8.36
CA THR A 113 -0.59 13.37 -9.45
C THR A 113 -0.77 12.58 -10.74
N ASP A 114 -0.32 11.32 -10.80
CA ASP A 114 -0.57 10.45 -11.95
C ASP A 114 -2.09 10.28 -12.15
N ARG A 115 -2.52 10.40 -13.40
CA ARG A 115 -3.91 10.29 -13.83
C ARG A 115 -4.29 8.86 -14.23
N SER A 116 -3.34 7.92 -14.23
CA SER A 116 -3.58 6.50 -14.51
C SER A 116 -4.36 5.80 -13.40
N HIS A 117 -4.37 6.37 -12.19
CA HIS A 117 -5.08 5.88 -11.01
C HIS A 117 -5.64 7.05 -10.17
N PRO A 118 -6.42 6.80 -9.10
CA PRO A 118 -6.87 7.86 -8.21
C PRO A 118 -5.71 8.65 -7.59
N GLN A 119 -5.91 9.95 -7.41
CA GLN A 119 -4.90 10.85 -6.87
C GLN A 119 -4.70 10.69 -5.35
N GLY A 120 -3.48 11.03 -4.90
CA GLY A 120 -3.06 10.93 -3.51
C GLY A 120 -2.89 9.49 -3.01
N CYS A 121 -2.59 9.31 -1.73
CA CYS A 121 -2.28 8.02 -1.13
C CYS A 121 -3.52 7.30 -0.59
N MET A 122 -3.73 6.05 -0.99
CA MET A 122 -4.83 5.23 -0.48
C MET A 122 -4.79 5.09 1.05
N ILE A 123 -3.62 4.88 1.66
CA ILE A 123 -3.48 4.69 3.11
C ILE A 123 -3.87 5.94 3.92
N ILE A 124 -3.70 7.13 3.32
CA ILE A 124 -4.10 8.39 3.94
C ILE A 124 -5.62 8.56 3.84
N HIS A 125 -6.21 8.25 2.69
CA HIS A 125 -7.60 8.62 2.41
C HIS A 125 -8.64 7.52 2.67
N ALA A 126 -8.27 6.24 2.63
CA ALA A 126 -9.25 5.15 2.63
C ALA A 126 -10.07 5.02 3.92
N ALA A 127 -9.71 5.74 4.99
CA ALA A 127 -10.45 5.74 6.25
C ALA A 127 -10.75 7.14 6.84
N ILE A 128 -10.72 8.23 6.07
CA ILE A 128 -10.91 9.60 6.60
C ILE A 128 -12.27 9.79 7.31
N ASN A 129 -13.28 8.98 6.98
CA ASN A 129 -14.59 8.96 7.66
C ASN A 129 -15.04 7.51 7.96
N CYS A 130 -14.11 6.63 8.31
CA CYS A 130 -14.42 5.24 8.59
C CYS A 130 -14.89 5.08 10.03
N THR A 131 -16.02 4.44 10.27
CA THR A 131 -16.47 4.14 11.64
C THR A 131 -16.04 2.74 12.11
N ASN A 132 -15.30 1.99 11.28
CA ASN A 132 -14.78 0.67 11.63
C ASN A 132 -13.42 0.79 12.36
N PRO A 133 -13.35 0.49 13.67
CA PRO A 133 -12.14 0.71 14.47
C PRO A 133 -10.93 -0.09 13.98
N GLU A 134 -11.14 -1.30 13.46
CA GLU A 134 -10.05 -2.13 12.95
C GLU A 134 -9.44 -1.54 11.67
N VAL A 135 -10.23 -0.87 10.83
CA VAL A 135 -9.75 -0.25 9.58
C VAL A 135 -8.97 1.01 9.92
N GLU A 136 -9.51 1.82 10.84
CA GLU A 136 -8.83 2.99 11.36
C GLU A 136 -7.49 2.63 12.00
N ALA A 137 -7.45 1.60 12.85
CA ALA A 137 -6.24 1.10 13.49
C ALA A 137 -5.22 0.63 12.45
N LEU A 138 -5.64 -0.21 11.51
CA LEU A 138 -4.78 -0.71 10.43
C LEU A 138 -4.06 0.45 9.71
N LEU A 139 -4.80 1.44 9.20
CA LEU A 139 -4.21 2.53 8.43
C LEU A 139 -3.40 3.48 9.30
N ARG A 140 -3.81 3.72 10.55
CA ARG A 140 -3.04 4.50 11.54
C ARG A 140 -1.69 3.86 11.80
N ASP A 141 -1.66 2.55 12.00
CA ASP A 141 -0.43 1.80 12.27
C ASP A 141 0.51 1.87 11.08
N ARG A 142 0.00 1.80 9.83
CA ARG A 142 0.84 1.95 8.63
C ARG A 142 1.44 3.35 8.55
N ARG A 143 0.65 4.40 8.78
CA ARG A 143 1.17 5.78 8.79
C ARG A 143 2.24 5.99 9.85
N ASN A 144 2.03 5.43 11.05
CA ASN A 144 3.02 5.52 12.12
C ASN A 144 4.27 4.67 11.85
N ALA A 145 4.14 3.49 11.24
CA ALA A 145 5.27 2.67 10.83
C ALA A 145 6.14 3.38 9.78
N ASN A 146 5.53 4.07 8.81
CA ASN A 146 6.28 4.87 7.83
C ASN A 146 7.09 5.99 8.51
N ILE A 147 6.49 6.69 9.48
CA ILE A 147 7.20 7.74 10.25
C ILE A 147 8.36 7.13 11.05
N ALA A 148 8.15 5.97 11.68
CA ALA A 148 9.20 5.28 12.42
C ALA A 148 10.35 4.82 11.51
N ALA A 149 10.06 4.38 10.28
CA ALA A 149 11.09 4.00 9.30
C ALA A 149 11.94 5.21 8.88
N ILE A 150 11.31 6.35 8.63
CA ILE A 150 11.99 7.62 8.33
C ILE A 150 12.89 8.02 9.51
N GLU A 151 12.35 8.02 10.72
CA GLU A 151 13.09 8.36 11.93
C GLU A 151 14.30 7.44 12.14
N SER A 152 14.13 6.13 11.95
CA SER A 152 15.22 5.16 12.06
C SER A 152 16.35 5.46 11.07
N ARG A 153 16.01 5.85 9.83
CA ARG A 153 17.00 6.19 8.81
C ARG A 153 17.78 7.46 9.17
N ILE A 154 17.09 8.47 9.71
CA ILE A 154 17.72 9.72 10.17
C ILE A 154 18.66 9.45 11.35
N ARG A 155 18.24 8.64 12.32
CA ARG A 155 19.09 8.27 13.47
C ARG A 155 20.36 7.54 13.05
N ALA A 156 20.26 6.63 12.08
CA ALA A 156 21.43 5.93 11.55
C ALA A 156 22.47 6.90 10.94
N ASP A 157 22.03 7.93 10.23
CA ASP A 157 22.93 8.96 9.70
C ASP A 157 23.55 9.83 10.81
N ILE A 158 22.81 10.14 11.87
CA ILE A 158 23.35 10.83 13.06
C ILE A 158 24.45 9.98 13.72
N GLU A 159 24.19 8.68 13.93
CA GLU A 159 25.14 7.74 14.52
C GLU A 159 26.40 7.56 13.65
N ALA A 160 26.24 7.61 12.33
CA ALA A 160 27.34 7.57 11.36
C ALA A 160 28.10 8.92 11.23
N GLY A 161 27.65 9.99 11.90
CA GLY A 161 28.25 11.32 11.79
C GLY A 161 27.97 12.03 10.46
N LEU A 162 27.00 11.55 9.68
CA LEU A 162 26.53 12.16 8.42
C LEU A 162 25.54 13.30 8.67
N LEU A 163 24.97 13.38 9.87
CA LEU A 163 24.12 14.48 10.32
C LEU A 163 24.62 15.02 11.66
N PRO A 164 24.38 16.32 11.97
CA PRO A 164 24.73 16.88 13.26
C PRO A 164 24.10 16.12 14.42
N ALA A 165 24.86 15.87 15.49
CA ALA A 165 24.41 15.13 16.67
C ALA A 165 23.20 15.76 17.40
N GLY A 166 22.96 17.06 17.21
CA GLY A 166 21.82 17.78 17.77
C GLY A 166 20.54 17.70 16.92
N THR A 167 20.54 16.97 15.80
CA THR A 167 19.38 16.84 14.93
C THR A 167 18.25 16.08 15.64
N ASP A 168 17.06 16.70 15.73
CA ASP A 168 15.86 16.02 16.24
C ASP A 168 15.26 15.11 15.16
N ALA A 169 15.70 13.85 15.15
CA ALA A 169 15.25 12.85 14.19
C ALA A 169 13.73 12.62 14.22
N ALA A 170 13.12 12.66 15.41
CA ALA A 170 11.70 12.43 15.60
C ALA A 170 10.88 13.57 14.99
N ALA A 171 11.28 14.82 15.25
CA ALA A 171 10.63 16.00 14.69
C ALA A 171 10.76 16.04 13.17
N LEU A 172 11.95 15.75 12.63
CA LEU A 172 12.19 15.75 11.18
C LEU A 172 11.41 14.64 10.46
N ALA A 173 11.30 13.47 11.07
CA ALA A 173 10.46 12.39 10.55
C ALA A 173 8.96 12.75 10.57
N ARG A 174 8.48 13.37 11.65
CA ARG A 174 7.09 13.85 11.76
C ARG A 174 6.80 14.96 10.75
N HIS A 175 7.73 15.89 10.55
CA HIS A 175 7.63 16.92 9.52
C HIS A 175 7.52 16.28 8.13
N THR A 176 8.40 15.35 7.78
CA THR A 176 8.37 14.62 6.50
C THR A 176 7.04 13.89 6.31
N GLY A 177 6.55 13.21 7.34
CA GLY A 177 5.24 12.55 7.33
C GLY A 177 4.08 13.53 7.11
N ALA A 178 4.13 14.72 7.71
CA ALA A 178 3.14 15.77 7.53
C ALA A 178 3.16 16.35 6.10
N VAL A 179 4.35 16.56 5.52
CA VAL A 179 4.51 17.00 4.14
C VAL A 179 3.92 15.98 3.17
N ILE A 180 4.26 14.69 3.31
CA ILE A 180 3.69 13.61 2.49
C ILE A 180 2.15 13.56 2.60
N GLN A 181 1.61 13.73 3.81
CA GLN A 181 0.15 13.78 4.01
C GLN A 181 -0.48 15.00 3.34
N GLY A 182 0.14 16.17 3.44
CA GLY A 182 -0.29 17.38 2.77
C GLY A 182 -0.24 17.26 1.25
N MET A 183 0.83 16.71 0.68
CA MET A 183 0.97 16.45 -0.75
C MET A 183 -0.12 15.52 -1.26
N SER A 184 -0.41 14.44 -0.52
CA SER A 184 -1.48 13.50 -0.84
C SER A 184 -2.84 14.19 -0.95
N GLN A 185 -3.18 15.04 0.01
CA GLN A 185 -4.45 15.79 -0.01
C GLN A 185 -4.48 16.84 -1.11
N GLN A 186 -3.41 17.63 -1.28
CA GLN A 186 -3.35 18.66 -2.31
C GLN A 186 -3.45 18.07 -3.73
N ALA A 187 -2.89 16.88 -3.96
CA ALA A 187 -3.07 16.17 -5.23
C ALA A 187 -4.56 15.90 -5.52
N ARG A 188 -5.34 15.50 -4.50
CA ARG A 188 -6.80 15.32 -4.62
C ARG A 188 -7.56 16.62 -4.81
N ASP A 189 -7.04 17.71 -4.26
CA ASP A 189 -7.60 19.05 -4.43
C ASP A 189 -7.26 19.64 -5.81
N GLY A 190 -6.45 18.94 -6.61
CA GLY A 190 -6.14 19.28 -8.00
C GLY A 190 -4.78 19.94 -8.21
N ALA A 191 -3.90 19.93 -7.21
CA ALA A 191 -2.52 20.40 -7.37
C ALA A 191 -1.80 19.65 -8.49
N ARG A 192 -1.03 20.39 -9.28
CA ARG A 192 -0.20 19.84 -10.36
C ARG A 192 1.10 19.29 -9.80
N ARG A 193 1.74 18.42 -10.58
CA ARG A 193 3.01 17.80 -10.22
C ARG A 193 4.06 18.83 -9.83
N GLU A 194 4.19 19.90 -10.61
CA GLU A 194 5.22 20.93 -10.39
C GLU A 194 5.01 21.69 -9.07
N GLU A 195 3.75 21.84 -8.62
CA GLU A 195 3.40 22.49 -7.36
C GLU A 195 3.79 21.61 -6.16
N LEU A 196 3.61 20.29 -6.29
CA LEU A 196 4.05 19.33 -5.28
C LEU A 196 5.57 19.12 -5.28
N GLU A 197 6.23 19.16 -6.44
CA GLU A 197 7.70 19.17 -6.52
C GLU A 197 8.28 20.41 -5.83
N ALA A 198 7.70 21.59 -6.04
CA ALA A 198 8.12 22.80 -5.32
C ALA A 198 7.96 22.66 -3.79
N LEU A 199 6.88 22.03 -3.33
CA LEU A 199 6.68 21.74 -1.91
C LEU A 199 7.74 20.78 -1.36
N ALA A 200 8.14 19.77 -2.14
CA ALA A 200 9.21 18.85 -1.80
C ALA A 200 10.55 19.59 -1.60
N GLU A 201 10.90 20.50 -2.51
CA GLU A 201 12.14 21.27 -2.41
C GLU A 201 12.16 22.19 -1.17
N ILE A 202 11.04 22.87 -0.87
CA ILE A 202 10.90 23.68 0.36
C ILE A 202 11.03 22.80 1.61
N ALA A 203 10.42 21.62 1.61
CA ALA A 203 10.54 20.68 2.72
C ALA A 203 11.97 20.17 2.92
N MET A 204 12.78 20.11 1.86
CA MET A 204 14.19 19.77 1.98
C MET A 204 15.09 20.94 2.41
N ALA A 205 14.62 22.19 2.30
CA ALA A 205 15.37 23.37 2.73
C ALA A 205 15.50 23.49 4.26
N ILE A 206 14.65 22.79 5.04
CA ILE A 206 14.76 22.80 6.51
C ILE A 206 15.77 21.79 7.05
N TRP A 207 16.30 20.92 6.18
CA TRP A 207 17.30 19.94 6.59
C TRP A 207 18.59 20.64 6.99
N PRO A 208 19.26 20.19 8.06
CA PRO A 208 20.54 20.76 8.47
C PRO A 208 21.49 20.72 7.27
N HIS A 209 22.16 21.85 7.02
CA HIS A 209 23.27 21.92 6.09
C HIS A 209 24.55 21.56 6.87
N ASP A 210 25.51 20.96 6.17
CA ASP A 210 26.86 20.74 6.69
C ASP A 210 27.51 22.06 7.14
#